data_AF-A0A8J3MCB7-F1
#
_entry.id   AF-A0A8J3MCB7-F1
#
_cell.length_a   1.000
_cell.length_b   1.000
_cell.length_c   1.000
_cell.angle_alpha   90.00
_cell.angle_beta   90.00
_cell.angle_gamma   90.00
#
_symmetry.space_group_name_H-M   'P 1'
#
loop_
_entity.id
_entity.type
_entity.pdbx_description
1 polymer ?
#
loop_
_entity_poly.entity_id
_entity_poly.type
_entity_poly.pdbx_seq_one_letter_code
_entity_poly.pdbx_strand_id
1 'polypeptide(L)'
;MAGDADYQAWWARRERQGASPSAVFDLMSLNRQINVADILPVVQCPTLVVHRRNDLIVDVEGGRELARLISNAEMLELPGDDHVPWTGDNIDMIANRIEEFLTGTKPSPVMDRVLATALFTDIVDSTRHAAALGDEAWNRLLHRHDTLVETVLERFRGTKIKSTGDGCLATFDGPARAVYAAMALGEAVTELGIEIRAGINTGEIHTNDGDVSGLAVHLAARVMDEAEPGECLVSRTVRDLAAGSELSFEDRGLRSLKGIPEAVRLFRASGK
;
A
#
# COMPACT_ATOMS: atom_id res chain seq x y z
N MET A 1 6.65 -18.87 -6.49
CA MET A 1 8.06 -19.32 -6.48
C MET A 1 8.48 -19.63 -7.91
N ALA A 2 7.63 -20.27 -8.71
CA ALA A 2 7.74 -20.26 -10.16
C ALA A 2 7.61 -18.82 -10.70
N GLY A 3 8.63 -18.33 -11.41
CA GLY A 3 8.64 -16.99 -12.03
C GLY A 3 9.52 -15.93 -11.35
N ASP A 4 10.01 -16.18 -10.13
CA ASP A 4 10.93 -15.28 -9.41
C ASP A 4 12.31 -15.93 -9.26
N ALA A 5 13.26 -15.52 -10.10
CA ALA A 5 14.60 -16.11 -10.17
C ALA A 5 15.41 -15.91 -8.89
N ASP A 6 15.24 -14.78 -8.20
CA ASP A 6 15.98 -14.48 -6.97
C ASP A 6 15.44 -15.32 -5.81
N TYR A 7 14.12 -15.46 -5.71
CA TYR A 7 13.49 -16.33 -4.74
C TYR A 7 13.84 -17.81 -4.99
N GLN A 8 13.88 -18.26 -6.26
CA GLN A 8 14.32 -19.61 -6.62
C GLN A 8 15.78 -19.86 -6.22
N ALA A 9 16.68 -18.91 -6.48
CA ALA A 9 18.09 -19.03 -6.11
C ALA A 9 18.28 -19.10 -4.57
N TRP A 10 17.51 -18.30 -3.83
CA TRP A 10 17.48 -18.34 -2.38
C TRP A 10 16.93 -19.68 -1.85
N TRP A 11 15.79 -20.13 -2.37
CA TRP A 11 15.14 -21.38 -1.97
C TRP A 11 16.03 -22.60 -2.24
N ALA A 12 16.60 -22.70 -3.44
CA ALA A 12 17.49 -23.79 -3.83
C ALA A 12 18.78 -23.85 -2.97
N ARG A 13 19.29 -22.69 -2.53
CA ARG A 13 20.41 -22.64 -1.57
C ARG A 13 19.98 -23.22 -0.23
N ARG A 14 18.77 -22.89 0.22
CA ARG A 14 18.21 -23.36 1.49
C ARG A 14 17.96 -24.86 1.49
N GLU A 15 17.43 -25.41 0.40
CA GLU A 15 17.24 -26.87 0.22
C GLU A 15 18.57 -27.63 0.28
N ARG A 16 19.62 -27.14 -0.41
CA ARG A 16 20.96 -27.74 -0.36
C ARG A 16 21.62 -27.70 1.01
N GLN A 17 21.23 -26.75 1.86
CA GLN A 17 21.68 -26.67 3.25
C GLN A 17 20.86 -27.55 4.19
N GLY A 18 19.64 -27.95 3.80
CA GLY A 18 18.72 -28.74 4.62
C GLY A 18 18.95 -30.24 4.53
N ALA A 19 19.17 -30.79 3.34
CA ALA A 19 19.35 -32.23 3.13
C ALA A 19 20.21 -32.54 1.89
N SER A 20 20.89 -33.69 1.90
CA SER A 20 21.57 -34.19 0.71
C SER A 20 20.55 -34.69 -0.32
N PRO A 21 20.89 -34.71 -1.63
CA PRO A 21 19.99 -35.24 -2.66
C PRO A 21 19.52 -36.68 -2.40
N SER A 22 20.40 -37.54 -1.86
CA SER A 22 20.04 -38.92 -1.48
C SER A 22 19.04 -38.95 -0.32
N ALA A 23 19.23 -38.12 0.70
CA ALA A 23 18.31 -38.04 1.83
C ALA A 23 16.92 -37.53 1.41
N VAL A 24 16.85 -36.57 0.47
CA VAL A 24 15.58 -36.10 -0.10
C VAL A 24 14.91 -37.22 -0.90
N PHE A 25 15.66 -37.97 -1.71
CA PHE A 25 15.12 -39.10 -2.47
C PHE A 25 14.54 -40.18 -1.55
N ASP A 26 15.27 -40.55 -0.50
CA ASP A 26 14.83 -41.54 0.49
C ASP A 26 13.57 -41.06 1.21
N LEU A 27 13.54 -39.79 1.65
CA LEU A 27 12.38 -39.19 2.32
C LEU A 27 11.14 -39.16 1.41
N MET A 28 11.29 -38.75 0.16
CA MET A 28 10.19 -38.72 -0.80
C MET A 28 9.70 -40.13 -1.13
N SER A 29 10.61 -41.10 -1.23
CA SER A 29 10.25 -42.51 -1.46
C SER A 29 9.49 -43.12 -0.28
N LEU A 30 9.84 -42.76 0.95
CA LEU A 30 9.11 -43.16 2.15
C LEU A 30 7.73 -42.49 2.21
N ASN A 31 7.66 -41.18 1.96
CA ASN A 31 6.38 -40.45 1.97
C ASN A 31 5.39 -41.01 0.94
N ARG A 32 5.87 -41.44 -0.23
CA ARG A 32 5.01 -42.08 -1.26
C ARG A 32 4.43 -43.43 -0.83
N GLN A 33 4.97 -44.08 0.18
CA GLN A 33 4.45 -45.33 0.73
C GLN A 33 3.37 -45.11 1.79
N ILE A 34 3.20 -43.87 2.28
CA ILE A 34 2.16 -43.55 3.25
C ILE A 34 0.81 -43.56 2.52
N ASN A 35 -0.03 -44.53 2.88
CA ASN A 35 -1.41 -44.59 2.45
C ASN A 35 -2.32 -44.45 3.67
N VAL A 36 -3.14 -43.39 3.66
CA VAL A 36 -4.11 -43.11 4.71
C VAL A 36 -5.56 -43.31 4.26
N ALA A 37 -5.80 -43.81 3.04
CA ALA A 37 -7.13 -43.89 2.44
C ALA A 37 -8.17 -44.56 3.34
N ASP A 38 -7.79 -45.64 4.02
CA ASP A 38 -8.68 -46.42 4.87
C ASP A 38 -9.09 -45.70 6.17
N ILE A 39 -8.32 -44.69 6.60
CA ILE A 39 -8.59 -43.94 7.84
C ILE A 39 -9.24 -42.57 7.59
N LEU A 40 -9.19 -42.05 6.37
CA LEU A 40 -9.80 -40.76 6.02
C LEU A 40 -11.31 -40.67 6.32
N PRO A 41 -12.11 -41.75 6.16
CA PRO A 41 -13.52 -41.72 6.55
C PRO A 41 -13.76 -41.45 8.05
N VAL A 42 -12.75 -41.62 8.91
CA VAL A 42 -12.86 -41.31 10.35
C VAL A 42 -12.90 -39.80 10.61
N VAL A 43 -12.47 -38.97 9.66
CA VAL A 43 -12.52 -37.51 9.78
C VAL A 43 -13.96 -37.02 9.60
N GLN A 44 -14.60 -36.66 10.71
CA GLN A 44 -16.00 -36.22 10.74
C GLN A 44 -16.16 -34.69 10.79
N CYS A 45 -15.11 -33.94 11.14
CA CYS A 45 -15.18 -32.49 11.13
C CYS A 45 -15.19 -31.95 9.68
N PRO A 46 -15.84 -30.79 9.43
CA PRO A 46 -15.68 -30.09 8.17
C PRO A 46 -14.20 -29.97 7.81
N THR A 47 -13.85 -30.23 6.56
CA THR A 47 -12.46 -30.17 6.08
C THR A 47 -12.38 -29.35 4.79
N LEU A 48 -11.39 -28.46 4.70
CA LEU A 48 -11.06 -27.77 3.44
C LEU A 48 -9.75 -28.37 2.90
N VAL A 49 -9.80 -28.92 1.70
CA VAL A 49 -8.64 -29.40 0.95
C VAL A 49 -8.27 -28.35 -0.09
N VAL A 50 -7.05 -27.84 -0.04
CA VAL A 50 -6.57 -26.79 -0.96
C VAL A 50 -5.40 -27.34 -1.76
N HIS A 51 -5.47 -27.27 -3.09
CA HIS A 51 -4.41 -27.78 -3.99
C HIS A 51 -4.30 -26.92 -5.26
N ARG A 52 -3.08 -26.65 -5.72
CA ARG A 52 -2.85 -26.05 -7.05
C ARG A 52 -2.89 -27.09 -8.18
N ARG A 53 -3.55 -26.75 -9.29
CA ARG A 53 -3.79 -27.69 -10.40
C ARG A 53 -2.52 -28.23 -11.07
N ASN A 54 -1.44 -27.44 -11.09
CA ASN A 54 -0.19 -27.79 -11.77
C ASN A 54 0.97 -27.96 -10.79
N ASP A 55 0.71 -28.30 -9.53
CA ASP A 55 1.73 -28.53 -8.50
C ASP A 55 2.81 -29.50 -9.00
N LEU A 56 4.07 -29.04 -8.99
CA LEU A 56 5.21 -29.75 -9.55
C LEU A 56 5.75 -30.88 -8.65
N ILE A 57 5.31 -30.97 -7.40
CA ILE A 57 5.80 -31.92 -6.41
C ILE A 57 4.75 -33.01 -6.12
N VAL A 58 3.48 -32.62 -5.95
CA VAL A 58 2.38 -33.54 -5.65
C VAL A 58 1.23 -33.31 -6.62
N ASP A 59 0.84 -34.36 -7.34
CA ASP A 59 -0.25 -34.32 -8.30
C ASP A 59 -1.60 -33.96 -7.63
N VAL A 60 -2.39 -33.10 -8.29
CA VAL A 60 -3.71 -32.63 -7.82
C VAL A 60 -4.70 -33.78 -7.56
N GLU A 61 -4.55 -34.93 -8.21
CA GLU A 61 -5.36 -36.12 -7.94
C GLU A 61 -5.23 -36.59 -6.49
N GLY A 62 -4.08 -36.38 -5.84
CA GLY A 62 -3.92 -36.66 -4.42
C GLY A 62 -4.86 -35.82 -3.55
N GLY A 63 -4.99 -34.53 -3.84
CA GLY A 63 -5.93 -33.63 -3.17
C GLY A 63 -7.39 -33.98 -3.47
N ARG A 64 -7.71 -34.31 -4.73
CA ARG A 64 -9.05 -34.77 -5.13
C ARG A 64 -9.46 -36.04 -4.38
N GLU A 65 -8.55 -36.99 -4.25
CA GLU A 65 -8.80 -38.23 -3.53
C GLU A 65 -9.01 -38.00 -2.03
N LEU A 66 -8.22 -37.12 -1.40
CA LEU A 66 -8.46 -36.69 -0.01
C LEU A 66 -9.87 -36.10 0.17
N ALA A 67 -10.26 -35.18 -0.70
CA ALA A 67 -11.57 -34.55 -0.65
C ALA A 67 -12.72 -35.54 -0.91
N ARG A 68 -12.49 -36.59 -1.71
CA ARG A 68 -13.47 -37.65 -1.98
C ARG A 68 -13.66 -38.60 -0.80
N LEU A 69 -12.58 -38.92 -0.09
CA LEU A 69 -12.59 -39.92 0.99
C LEU A 69 -13.01 -39.34 2.36
N ILE A 70 -12.86 -38.03 2.56
CA ILE A 70 -13.33 -37.33 3.76
C ILE A 70 -14.78 -36.88 3.55
N SER A 71 -15.72 -37.38 4.34
CA SER A 71 -17.16 -37.22 4.09
C SER A 71 -17.65 -35.76 4.10
N ASN A 72 -17.01 -34.88 4.88
CA ASN A 72 -17.36 -33.46 5.00
C ASN A 72 -16.27 -32.54 4.43
N ALA A 73 -15.57 -33.00 3.38
CA ALA A 73 -14.55 -32.20 2.73
C ALA A 73 -15.09 -31.34 1.59
N GLU A 74 -14.52 -30.14 1.48
CA GLU A 74 -14.60 -29.28 0.31
C GLU A 74 -13.24 -29.22 -0.38
N MET A 75 -13.24 -29.26 -1.71
CA MET A 75 -12.04 -29.09 -2.52
C MET A 75 -11.96 -27.67 -3.09
N LEU A 76 -10.85 -26.97 -2.82
CA LEU A 76 -10.45 -25.74 -3.48
C LEU A 76 -9.26 -26.01 -4.40
N GLU A 77 -9.51 -25.99 -5.71
CA GLU A 77 -8.46 -26.05 -6.72
C GLU A 77 -8.06 -24.67 -7.22
N LEU A 78 -6.78 -24.34 -7.05
CA LEU A 78 -6.20 -23.05 -7.44
C LEU A 78 -5.38 -23.16 -8.73
N PRO A 79 -5.32 -22.11 -9.56
CA PRO A 79 -4.35 -22.06 -10.66
C PRO A 79 -2.92 -21.96 -10.11
N GLY A 80 -1.93 -22.41 -10.88
CA GLY A 80 -0.50 -22.30 -10.55
C GLY A 80 0.18 -23.64 -10.31
N ASP A 81 1.49 -23.57 -10.12
CA ASP A 81 2.44 -24.69 -10.11
C ASP A 81 3.31 -24.77 -8.83
N ASP A 82 3.19 -23.76 -7.96
CA ASP A 82 3.86 -23.75 -6.65
C ASP A 82 3.27 -24.81 -5.69
N HIS A 83 4.14 -25.64 -5.10
CA HIS A 83 3.75 -26.62 -4.07
C HIS A 83 3.47 -25.97 -2.70
N VAL A 84 4.21 -24.91 -2.38
CA VAL A 84 4.15 -24.28 -1.06
C VAL A 84 2.92 -23.37 -0.96
N PRO A 85 2.05 -23.53 0.06
CA PRO A 85 0.77 -22.80 0.11
C PRO A 85 0.95 -21.29 0.29
N TRP A 86 1.96 -20.83 1.03
CA TRP A 86 2.24 -19.40 1.28
C TRP A 86 3.06 -18.70 0.19
N THR A 87 3.13 -19.24 -1.03
CA THR A 87 3.87 -18.64 -2.14
C THR A 87 3.01 -18.49 -3.39
N GLY A 88 3.32 -17.50 -4.23
CA GLY A 88 2.64 -17.25 -5.50
C GLY A 88 1.38 -16.38 -5.36
N ASP A 89 0.73 -16.08 -6.47
CA ASP A 89 -0.29 -15.01 -6.57
C ASP A 89 -1.65 -15.36 -5.91
N ASN A 90 -1.78 -16.55 -5.33
CA ASN A 90 -3.04 -17.04 -4.76
C ASN A 90 -3.10 -16.96 -3.23
N ILE A 91 -2.14 -16.32 -2.56
CA ILE A 91 -2.07 -16.28 -1.08
C ILE A 91 -3.36 -15.69 -0.50
N ASP A 92 -3.82 -14.57 -1.04
CA ASP A 92 -5.06 -13.92 -0.58
C ASP A 92 -6.29 -14.79 -0.85
N MET A 93 -6.31 -15.51 -1.98
CA MET A 93 -7.39 -16.45 -2.28
C MET A 93 -7.44 -17.61 -1.29
N ILE A 94 -6.28 -18.14 -0.89
CA ILE A 94 -6.17 -19.19 0.13
C ILE A 94 -6.65 -18.65 1.47
N ALA A 95 -6.16 -17.48 1.89
CA ALA A 95 -6.53 -16.85 3.15
C ALA A 95 -8.04 -16.58 3.23
N ASN A 96 -8.60 -15.96 2.18
CA ASN A 96 -10.04 -15.68 2.08
C ASN A 96 -10.88 -16.96 2.13
N ARG A 97 -10.46 -18.03 1.43
CA ARG A 97 -11.20 -19.30 1.47
C ARG A 97 -11.14 -19.96 2.84
N ILE A 98 -9.99 -19.91 3.52
CA ILE A 98 -9.85 -20.42 4.89
C ILE A 98 -10.76 -19.62 5.84
N GLU A 99 -10.79 -18.30 5.72
CA GLU A 99 -11.66 -17.45 6.54
C GLU A 99 -13.15 -17.76 6.30
N GLU A 100 -13.57 -17.82 5.04
CA GLU A 100 -14.96 -18.17 4.68
C GLU A 100 -15.31 -19.57 5.21
N PHE A 101 -14.39 -20.53 5.11
CA PHE A 101 -14.59 -21.89 5.59
C PHE A 101 -14.75 -21.96 7.11
N LEU A 102 -13.96 -21.19 7.86
CA LEU A 102 -14.01 -21.16 9.33
C LEU A 102 -15.19 -20.37 9.87
N THR A 103 -15.58 -19.28 9.20
CA THR A 103 -16.57 -18.31 9.72
C THR A 103 -17.94 -18.42 9.07
N GLY A 104 -18.05 -19.11 7.93
CA GLY A 104 -19.26 -19.14 7.08
C GLY A 104 -19.59 -17.80 6.40
N THR A 105 -18.73 -16.80 6.57
CA THR A 105 -18.93 -15.46 6.01
C THR A 105 -17.95 -15.26 4.88
N LYS A 106 -18.44 -14.95 3.67
CA LYS A 106 -17.55 -14.49 2.62
C LYS A 106 -16.88 -13.20 3.10
N PRO A 107 -15.54 -13.12 3.12
CA PRO A 107 -14.90 -11.83 3.33
C PRO A 107 -15.49 -10.88 2.28
N SER A 108 -16.18 -9.83 2.75
CA SER A 108 -16.50 -8.73 1.86
C SER A 108 -15.16 -8.26 1.31
N PRO A 109 -15.03 -7.96 -0.01
CA PRO A 109 -13.82 -7.31 -0.48
C PRO A 109 -13.59 -6.16 0.48
N VAL A 110 -12.43 -6.17 1.17
CA VAL A 110 -12.04 -5.02 1.97
C VAL A 110 -12.23 -3.87 1.02
N MET A 111 -13.11 -2.94 1.37
CA MET A 111 -13.26 -1.74 0.58
C MET A 111 -11.93 -1.01 0.80
N ASP A 112 -10.93 -1.33 -0.02
CA ASP A 112 -9.62 -0.68 -0.01
C ASP A 112 -9.76 0.80 -0.37
N ARG A 113 -10.98 1.24 -0.67
CA ARG A 113 -11.36 2.63 -0.84
C ARG A 113 -11.81 3.23 0.48
N VAL A 114 -11.02 4.17 0.96
CA VAL A 114 -11.37 5.02 2.10
C VAL A 114 -11.47 6.47 1.64
N LEU A 115 -12.36 7.24 2.25
CA LEU A 115 -12.37 8.69 2.08
C LEU A 115 -11.24 9.28 2.91
N ALA A 116 -10.26 9.91 2.26
CA ALA A 116 -9.13 10.53 2.94
C ALA A 116 -8.76 11.86 2.28
N THR A 117 -7.99 12.67 3.01
CA THR A 117 -7.38 13.90 2.52
C THR A 117 -5.91 13.65 2.22
N ALA A 118 -5.51 13.83 0.96
CA ALA A 118 -4.12 13.75 0.54
C ALA A 118 -3.48 15.14 0.56
N LEU A 119 -2.29 15.24 1.16
CA LEU A 119 -1.41 16.40 1.14
C LEU A 119 -0.17 16.02 0.32
N PHE A 120 0.15 16.85 -0.66
CA PHE A 120 1.46 16.86 -1.30
C PHE A 120 2.20 18.13 -0.91
N THR A 121 3.48 18.00 -0.63
CA THR A 121 4.41 19.14 -0.48
C THR A 121 5.62 18.94 -1.38
N ASP A 122 6.26 20.03 -1.76
CA ASP A 122 7.46 20.05 -2.58
C ASP A 122 8.34 21.26 -2.22
N ILE A 123 9.67 21.10 -2.22
CA ILE A 123 10.59 22.21 -1.94
C ILE A 123 10.73 23.06 -3.20
N VAL A 124 10.47 24.35 -3.06
CA VAL A 124 10.61 25.32 -4.15
C VAL A 124 12.09 25.42 -4.55
N ASP A 125 12.36 25.44 -5.86
CA ASP A 125 13.71 25.62 -6.40
C ASP A 125 14.75 24.58 -5.89
N SER A 126 14.32 23.39 -5.49
CA SER A 126 15.18 22.37 -4.87
C SER A 126 16.45 22.05 -5.66
N THR A 127 16.37 21.98 -6.98
CA THR A 127 17.52 21.73 -7.86
C THR A 127 18.54 22.87 -7.78
N ARG A 128 18.07 24.13 -7.68
CA ARG A 128 18.94 25.30 -7.51
C ARG A 128 19.58 25.28 -6.12
N HIS A 129 18.83 24.91 -5.08
CA HIS A 129 19.37 24.74 -3.73
C HIS A 129 20.45 23.65 -3.67
N ALA A 130 20.19 22.48 -4.28
CA ALA A 130 21.15 21.39 -4.35
C ALA A 130 22.44 21.80 -5.06
N ALA A 131 22.35 22.48 -6.21
CA ALA A 131 23.51 22.97 -6.96
C ALA A 131 24.32 24.03 -6.20
N ALA A 132 23.67 24.89 -5.42
CA ALA A 132 24.34 25.94 -4.65
C ALA A 132 25.03 25.42 -3.38
N LEU A 133 24.43 24.42 -2.72
CA LEU A 133 24.92 23.86 -1.45
C LEU A 133 25.92 22.71 -1.64
N GLY A 134 25.81 21.97 -2.75
CA GLY A 134 26.49 20.70 -2.96
C GLY A 134 25.81 19.54 -2.22
N ASP A 135 26.02 18.32 -2.73
CA ASP A 135 25.26 17.13 -2.36
C ASP A 135 25.25 16.82 -0.86
N GLU A 136 26.39 16.93 -0.17
CA GLU A 136 26.45 16.63 1.26
C GLU A 136 25.64 17.60 2.12
N ALA A 137 25.71 18.90 1.83
CA ALA A 137 24.97 19.91 2.57
C ALA A 137 23.48 19.84 2.24
N TRP A 138 23.14 19.57 0.98
CA TRP A 138 21.78 19.32 0.54
C TRP A 138 21.16 18.10 1.25
N ASN A 139 21.87 16.97 1.33
CA ASN A 139 21.40 15.78 2.03
C ASN A 139 21.16 16.03 3.53
N ARG A 140 22.02 16.83 4.18
CA ARG A 140 21.79 17.24 5.58
C ARG A 140 20.55 18.12 5.75
N LEU A 141 20.30 19.00 4.78
CA LEU A 141 19.10 19.84 4.77
C LEU A 141 17.84 18.99 4.56
N LEU A 142 17.86 18.06 3.61
CA LEU A 142 16.75 17.12 3.38
C LEU A 142 16.44 16.29 4.62
N HIS A 143 17.45 15.80 5.34
CA HIS A 143 17.24 15.04 6.58
C HIS A 143 16.57 15.89 7.68
N ARG A 144 16.95 17.17 7.81
CA ARG A 144 16.29 18.11 8.74
C ARG A 144 14.85 18.40 8.31
N HIS A 145 14.62 18.56 7.01
CA HIS A 145 13.29 18.72 6.43
C HIS A 145 12.41 17.50 6.72
N ASP A 146 12.88 16.27 6.46
CA ASP A 146 12.15 15.04 6.75
C ASP A 146 11.79 14.91 8.23
N THR A 147 12.70 15.28 9.12
CA THR A 147 12.47 15.28 10.58
C THR A 147 11.35 16.28 10.97
N LEU A 148 11.32 17.47 10.36
CA LEU A 148 10.24 18.44 10.57
C LEU A 148 8.91 17.92 10.02
N VAL A 149 8.93 17.31 8.83
CA VAL A 149 7.76 16.64 8.23
C VAL A 149 7.17 15.64 9.21
N GLU A 150 7.97 14.71 9.73
CA GLU A 150 7.51 13.70 10.67
C GLU A 150 6.94 14.32 11.96
N THR A 151 7.62 15.31 12.53
CA THR A 151 7.17 16.01 13.74
C THR A 151 5.81 16.69 13.55
N VAL A 152 5.61 17.38 12.42
CA VAL A 152 4.34 18.07 12.14
C VAL A 152 3.24 17.07 11.82
N LEU A 153 3.52 16.03 11.03
CA LEU A 153 2.55 14.99 10.74
C LEU A 153 2.07 14.30 12.02
N GLU A 154 2.97 13.94 12.94
CA GLU A 154 2.59 13.38 14.25
C GLU A 154 1.67 14.33 15.03
N ARG A 155 2.04 15.62 15.11
CA ARG A 155 1.25 16.64 15.82
C ARG A 155 -0.18 16.77 15.29
N PHE A 156 -0.36 16.71 13.97
CA PHE A 156 -1.66 16.86 13.31
C PHE A 156 -2.32 15.53 12.94
N ARG A 157 -1.79 14.40 13.43
CA ARG A 157 -2.29 13.05 13.14
C ARG A 157 -2.37 12.74 11.65
N GLY A 158 -1.35 13.16 10.90
CA GLY A 158 -1.14 12.76 9.52
C GLY A 158 -0.30 11.50 9.44
N THR A 159 -0.51 10.71 8.38
CA THR A 159 0.29 9.52 8.08
C THR A 159 1.13 9.79 6.84
N LYS A 160 2.46 9.77 7.01
CA LYS A 160 3.40 9.85 5.88
C LYS A 160 3.28 8.56 5.07
N ILE A 161 3.03 8.69 3.77
CA ILE A 161 2.95 7.56 2.84
C ILE A 161 4.33 7.33 2.23
N LYS A 162 4.89 8.36 1.59
CA LYS A 162 6.21 8.30 0.97
C LYS A 162 6.80 9.69 0.77
N SER A 163 8.13 9.74 0.74
CA SER A 163 8.87 10.92 0.26
C SER A 163 8.92 10.89 -1.28
N THR A 164 8.81 12.05 -1.92
CA THR A 164 8.90 12.20 -3.39
C THR A 164 10.24 12.82 -3.81
N GLY A 165 11.29 12.59 -3.03
CA GLY A 165 12.60 13.23 -3.17
C GLY A 165 12.76 14.36 -2.16
N ASP A 166 12.44 15.57 -2.61
CA ASP A 166 12.40 16.82 -1.86
C ASP A 166 11.01 17.18 -1.33
N GLY A 167 9.98 16.43 -1.75
CA GLY A 167 8.61 16.54 -1.29
C GLY A 167 8.12 15.37 -0.44
N CYS A 168 6.87 15.43 -0.01
CA CYS A 168 6.21 14.31 0.66
C CYS A 168 4.75 14.14 0.25
N LEU A 169 4.28 12.89 0.32
CA LEU A 169 2.87 12.53 0.29
C LEU A 169 2.45 12.07 1.68
N ALA A 170 1.44 12.72 2.24
CA ALA A 170 0.81 12.34 3.49
C ALA A 170 -0.71 12.26 3.35
N THR A 171 -1.34 11.47 4.21
CA THR A 171 -2.80 11.37 4.29
C THR A 171 -3.32 11.77 5.68
N PHE A 172 -4.54 12.27 5.70
CA PHE A 172 -5.27 12.68 6.89
C PHE A 172 -6.72 12.21 6.78
N ASP A 173 -7.30 11.82 7.90
CA ASP A 173 -8.73 11.54 8.09
C ASP A 173 -9.57 12.83 8.27
N GLY A 174 -8.98 14.03 8.06
CA GLY A 174 -9.73 15.28 8.07
C GLY A 174 -9.05 16.44 7.31
N PRO A 175 -9.80 17.22 6.50
CA PRO A 175 -9.24 18.25 5.64
C PRO A 175 -8.62 19.42 6.39
N ALA A 176 -9.27 19.90 7.46
CA ALA A 176 -8.74 21.01 8.26
C ALA A 176 -7.36 20.67 8.86
N ARG A 177 -7.15 19.41 9.31
CA ARG A 177 -5.86 18.95 9.84
C ARG A 177 -4.76 18.96 8.79
N ALA A 178 -5.07 18.51 7.57
CA ALA A 178 -4.13 18.57 6.46
C ALA A 178 -3.69 20.00 6.17
N VAL A 179 -4.63 20.96 6.17
CA VAL A 179 -4.34 22.39 5.95
C VAL A 179 -3.47 22.96 7.07
N TYR A 180 -3.82 22.72 8.34
CA TYR A 180 -3.01 23.18 9.46
C TYR A 180 -1.60 22.57 9.45
N ALA A 181 -1.47 21.29 9.09
CA ALA A 181 -0.18 20.63 8.94
C ALA A 181 0.66 21.27 7.82
N ALA A 182 0.06 21.53 6.65
CA ALA A 182 0.74 22.18 5.54
C ALA A 182 1.23 23.59 5.90
N MET A 183 0.42 24.37 6.59
CA MET A 183 0.80 25.71 7.06
C MET A 183 1.93 25.65 8.10
N ALA A 184 1.82 24.77 9.09
CA ALA A 184 2.85 24.59 10.12
C ALA A 184 4.17 24.11 9.51
N LEU A 185 4.12 23.26 8.47
CA LEU A 185 5.30 22.89 7.70
C LEU A 185 5.88 24.08 6.95
N GLY A 186 5.03 24.84 6.26
CA GLY A 186 5.45 26.05 5.54
C GLY A 186 6.18 27.04 6.44
N GLU A 187 5.70 27.24 7.66
CA GLU A 187 6.37 28.08 8.66
C GLU A 187 7.68 27.45 9.15
N ALA A 188 7.67 26.17 9.53
CA ALA A 188 8.83 25.50 10.11
C ALA A 188 10.03 25.39 9.15
N VAL A 189 9.78 25.19 7.86
CA VAL A 189 10.86 25.08 6.87
C VAL A 189 11.55 26.41 6.57
N THR A 190 10.93 27.55 6.89
CA THR A 190 11.58 28.87 6.73
C THR A 190 12.85 28.98 7.57
N GLU A 191 12.90 28.33 8.74
CA GLU A 191 14.11 28.25 9.59
C GLU A 191 15.25 27.45 8.93
N LEU A 192 14.94 26.63 7.93
CA LEU A 192 15.92 25.90 7.12
C LEU A 192 16.40 26.72 5.90
N GLY A 193 15.84 27.92 5.67
CA GLY A 193 16.17 28.76 4.53
C GLY A 193 15.61 28.26 3.20
N ILE A 194 14.52 27.48 3.25
CA ILE A 194 13.80 26.97 2.08
C ILE A 194 12.32 27.33 2.17
N GLU A 195 11.63 27.27 1.04
CA GLU A 195 10.19 27.41 0.95
C GLU A 195 9.61 26.11 0.39
N ILE A 196 8.39 25.77 0.82
CA ILE A 196 7.62 24.69 0.22
C ILE A 196 6.36 25.26 -0.41
N ARG A 197 5.82 24.51 -1.36
CA ARG A 197 4.46 24.65 -1.85
C ARG A 197 3.66 23.41 -1.47
N ALA A 198 2.35 23.56 -1.29
CA ALA A 198 1.49 22.48 -0.86
C ALA A 198 0.19 22.41 -1.68
N GLY A 199 -0.28 21.19 -1.93
CA GLY A 199 -1.55 20.91 -2.58
C GLY A 199 -2.35 19.88 -1.81
N ILE A 200 -3.63 20.17 -1.59
CA ILE A 200 -4.51 19.32 -0.78
C ILE A 200 -5.80 19.00 -1.54
N ASN A 201 -6.19 17.73 -1.50
CA ASN A 201 -7.50 17.29 -1.99
C ASN A 201 -8.08 16.19 -1.09
N THR A 202 -9.40 16.18 -0.95
CA THR A 202 -10.15 15.11 -0.28
C THR A 202 -10.95 14.30 -1.29
N GLY A 203 -10.91 12.98 -1.19
CA GLY A 203 -11.68 12.07 -2.02
C GLY A 203 -11.43 10.60 -1.68
N GLU A 204 -12.10 9.69 -2.39
CA GLU A 204 -11.85 8.26 -2.22
C GLU A 204 -10.45 7.91 -2.77
N ILE A 205 -9.68 7.19 -1.96
CA ILE A 205 -8.35 6.69 -2.32
C ILE A 205 -8.30 5.19 -2.06
N HIS A 206 -7.55 4.48 -2.89
CA HIS A 206 -7.21 3.08 -2.66
C HIS A 206 -6.00 2.99 -1.74
N THR A 207 -6.08 2.20 -0.68
CA THR A 207 -4.97 1.89 0.24
C THR A 207 -4.48 0.48 0.01
N ASN A 208 -3.18 0.30 -0.26
CA ASN A 208 -2.58 -1.03 -0.41
C ASN A 208 -1.17 -1.03 0.20
N ASP A 209 -0.90 -1.93 1.14
CA ASP A 209 0.44 -2.16 1.73
C ASP A 209 1.21 -0.88 2.12
N GLY A 210 0.51 0.10 2.70
CA GLY A 210 1.10 1.37 3.13
C GLY A 210 1.29 2.41 2.03
N ASP A 211 0.90 2.13 0.78
CA ASP A 211 0.80 3.10 -0.30
C ASP A 211 -0.66 3.51 -0.57
N VAL A 212 -0.83 4.63 -1.29
CA VAL A 212 -2.13 5.13 -1.70
C VAL A 212 -2.17 5.47 -3.18
N SER A 213 -3.31 5.21 -3.82
CA SER A 213 -3.54 5.53 -5.22
C SER A 213 -4.97 5.99 -5.48
N GLY A 214 -5.22 6.49 -6.69
CA GLY A 214 -6.54 6.95 -7.11
C GLY A 214 -6.55 8.40 -7.58
N LEU A 215 -7.66 8.78 -8.22
CA LEU A 215 -7.82 10.11 -8.82
C LEU A 215 -7.68 11.24 -7.79
N ALA A 216 -8.14 11.01 -6.55
CA ALA A 216 -8.04 12.01 -5.49
C ALA A 216 -6.59 12.31 -5.07
N VAL A 217 -5.70 11.30 -5.11
CA VAL A 217 -4.25 11.45 -4.86
C VAL A 217 -3.62 12.25 -6.01
N HIS A 218 -3.89 11.87 -7.25
CA HIS A 218 -3.38 12.59 -8.42
C HIS A 218 -3.86 14.03 -8.48
N LEU A 219 -5.11 14.29 -8.07
CA LEU A 219 -5.65 15.63 -7.99
C LEU A 219 -4.89 16.47 -6.95
N ALA A 220 -4.60 15.95 -5.75
CA ALA A 220 -3.80 16.68 -4.75
C ALA A 220 -2.42 17.10 -5.30
N ALA A 221 -1.74 16.20 -6.01
CA ALA A 221 -0.46 16.52 -6.68
C ALA A 221 -0.63 17.63 -7.73
N ARG A 222 -1.70 17.60 -8.54
CA ARG A 222 -1.95 18.65 -9.54
C ARG A 222 -2.40 19.98 -8.94
N VAL A 223 -3.03 19.96 -7.77
CA VAL A 223 -3.32 21.17 -7.00
C VAL A 223 -2.02 21.81 -6.49
N MET A 224 -1.06 20.99 -6.04
CA MET A 224 0.26 21.47 -5.60
C MET A 224 1.05 22.07 -6.77
N ASP A 225 0.98 21.48 -7.96
CA ASP A 225 1.71 21.99 -9.15
C ASP A 225 1.31 23.45 -9.49
N GLU A 226 0.09 23.86 -9.16
CA GLU A 226 -0.43 25.23 -9.37
C GLU A 226 -0.12 26.19 -8.21
N ALA A 227 0.46 25.69 -7.11
CA ALA A 227 0.74 26.47 -5.93
C ALA A 227 2.05 27.26 -6.09
N GLU A 228 1.99 28.55 -5.75
CA GLU A 228 3.15 29.43 -5.70
C GLU A 228 4.06 29.09 -4.49
N PRO A 229 5.31 29.61 -4.45
CA PRO A 229 6.17 29.44 -3.28
C PRO A 229 5.51 29.92 -1.98
N GLY A 230 5.58 29.09 -0.93
CA GLY A 230 4.94 29.35 0.36
C GLY A 230 3.42 29.23 0.35
N GLU A 231 2.82 28.77 -0.75
CA GLU A 231 1.37 28.68 -0.91
C GLU A 231 0.84 27.27 -0.58
N CYS A 232 -0.28 27.23 0.15
CA CYS A 232 -1.10 26.04 0.33
C CYS A 232 -2.38 26.17 -0.51
N LEU A 233 -2.43 25.47 -1.65
CA LEU A 233 -3.63 25.39 -2.47
C LEU A 233 -4.47 24.16 -2.12
N VAL A 234 -5.78 24.33 -2.20
CA VAL A 234 -6.74 23.26 -1.90
C VAL A 234 -7.83 23.19 -2.96
N SER A 235 -8.39 21.99 -3.15
CA SER A 235 -9.60 21.82 -3.96
C SER A 235 -10.84 22.36 -3.26
N ARG A 236 -11.92 22.56 -4.02
CA ARG A 236 -13.24 22.92 -3.46
C ARG A 236 -13.70 21.95 -2.36
N THR A 237 -13.49 20.65 -2.54
CA THR A 237 -13.92 19.62 -1.58
C THR A 237 -13.30 19.84 -0.21
N VAL A 238 -12.01 20.20 -0.17
CA VAL A 238 -11.31 20.52 1.08
C VAL A 238 -11.92 21.75 1.74
N ARG A 239 -12.15 22.83 0.97
CA ARG A 239 -12.80 24.06 1.46
C ARG A 239 -14.17 23.77 2.08
N ASP A 240 -15.00 23.00 1.38
CA ASP A 240 -16.38 22.72 1.80
C ASP A 240 -16.42 21.84 3.05
N LEU A 241 -15.54 20.84 3.14
CA LEU A 241 -15.46 19.95 4.30
C LEU A 241 -14.72 20.57 5.50
N ALA A 242 -13.93 21.62 5.28
CA ALA A 242 -13.29 22.40 6.35
C ALA A 242 -14.19 23.51 6.92
N ALA A 243 -15.47 23.56 6.52
CA ALA A 243 -16.43 24.51 7.08
C ALA A 243 -16.52 24.38 8.62
N GLY A 244 -16.52 25.53 9.31
CA GLY A 244 -16.52 25.58 10.78
C GLY A 244 -15.12 25.55 11.43
N SER A 245 -14.05 25.42 10.66
CA SER A 245 -12.68 25.65 11.14
C SER A 245 -12.34 27.15 11.21
N GLU A 246 -11.20 27.46 11.83
CA GLU A 246 -10.63 28.81 11.86
C GLU A 246 -9.76 29.11 10.62
N LEU A 247 -10.03 28.43 9.50
CA LEU A 247 -9.34 28.63 8.22
C LEU A 247 -10.08 29.63 7.34
N SER A 248 -9.32 30.36 6.54
CA SER A 248 -9.79 31.27 5.51
C SER A 248 -9.36 30.76 4.13
N PHE A 249 -10.24 30.90 3.14
CA PHE A 249 -10.02 30.40 1.79
C PHE A 249 -10.28 31.50 0.76
N GLU A 250 -9.24 31.87 0.02
CA GLU A 250 -9.31 32.84 -1.09
C GLU A 250 -9.52 32.09 -2.42
N ASP A 251 -10.53 32.46 -3.21
CA ASP A 251 -10.83 31.82 -4.49
C ASP A 251 -9.76 32.17 -5.54
N ARG A 252 -9.12 31.15 -6.11
CA ARG A 252 -8.10 31.26 -7.17
C ARG A 252 -8.63 30.93 -8.56
N GLY A 253 -9.95 30.76 -8.67
CA GLY A 253 -10.65 30.52 -9.91
C GLY A 253 -10.59 29.07 -10.39
N LEU A 254 -11.15 28.84 -11.57
CA LEU A 254 -11.12 27.56 -12.26
C LEU A 254 -9.78 27.36 -12.97
N ARG A 255 -9.21 26.17 -12.84
CA ARG A 255 -7.97 25.73 -13.47
C ARG A 255 -8.18 24.42 -14.20
N SER A 256 -7.60 24.31 -15.40
CA SER A 256 -7.53 23.04 -16.13
C SER A 256 -6.24 22.34 -15.75
N LEU A 257 -6.35 21.23 -15.02
CA LEU A 257 -5.20 20.52 -14.48
C LEU A 257 -4.78 19.37 -15.41
N LYS A 258 -3.47 19.17 -15.57
CA LYS A 258 -2.94 18.12 -16.46
C LYS A 258 -3.46 16.73 -16.05
N GLY A 259 -4.16 16.08 -16.97
CA GLY A 259 -4.69 14.72 -16.78
C GLY A 259 -5.98 14.65 -15.97
N ILE A 260 -6.56 15.80 -15.57
CA ILE A 260 -7.88 15.86 -14.93
C ILE A 260 -8.89 16.33 -16.00
N PRO A 261 -9.93 15.53 -16.30
CA PRO A 261 -10.88 15.84 -17.37
C PRO A 261 -11.67 17.14 -17.16
N GLU A 262 -11.95 17.47 -15.90
CA GLU A 262 -12.79 18.60 -15.51
C GLU A 262 -11.97 19.75 -14.94
N ALA A 263 -12.40 20.99 -15.22
CA ALA A 263 -11.79 22.16 -14.61
C ALA A 263 -12.08 22.19 -13.10
N VAL A 264 -11.03 22.37 -12.31
CA VAL A 264 -11.10 22.35 -10.85
C VAL A 264 -10.98 23.76 -10.32
N ARG A 265 -11.87 24.17 -9.41
CA ARG A 265 -11.74 25.45 -8.72
C ARG A 265 -10.81 25.30 -7.52
N LEU A 266 -9.78 26.14 -7.47
CA LEU A 266 -8.75 26.10 -6.43
C LEU A 266 -8.94 27.25 -5.44
N PHE A 267 -8.47 27.03 -4.22
CA PHE A 267 -8.50 28.03 -3.16
C PHE A 267 -7.16 28.09 -2.46
N ARG A 268 -6.68 29.29 -2.17
CA ARG A 268 -5.54 29.49 -1.26
C ARG A 268 -6.04 29.41 0.17
N ALA A 269 -5.46 28.52 0.96
CA ALA A 269 -5.75 28.40 2.39
C ALA A 269 -4.84 29.29 3.24
N SER A 270 -5.39 29.83 4.32
CA SER A 270 -4.68 30.66 5.30
C SER A 270 -5.33 30.56 6.68
N GLY A 271 -4.57 30.89 7.73
CA GLY A 271 -5.12 31.03 9.09
C GLY A 271 -5.92 32.32 9.21
N LYS A 272 -6.89 32.34 10.12
CA LYS A 272 -7.54 33.58 10.55
C LYS A 272 -6.65 34.42 11.46
#